data_AF-A0A2M7BEV1-F1
#
_entry.id   AF-A0A2M7BEV1-F1
#
_cell.length_a   1.000
_cell.length_b   1.000
_cell.length_c   1.000
_cell.angle_alpha   90.00
_cell.angle_beta   90.00
_cell.angle_gamma   90.00
#
_symmetry.space_group_name_H-M   'P 1'
#
loop_
_entity.id
_entity.type
_entity.pdbx_description
1 polymer ?
#
loop_
_entity_poly.entity_id
_entity_poly.type
_entity_poly.pdbx_seq_one_letter_code
_entity_poly.pdbx_strand_id
1 'polypeptide(L)' 'MKQKSFPKPKDISNILTPYENKWVALSVDGKKVNASAKTLEQLEKKLAKANDKNSIYTKVLPFDQVFAP' A
#
# COMPACT_ATOMS: atom_id res chain seq x y z
N MET A 1 -0.75 -30.40 20.34
CA MET A 1 -0.04 -29.21 19.86
C MET A 1 -1.02 -28.38 19.01
N LYS A 2 -1.33 -27.12 19.38
CA LYS A 2 -2.25 -26.29 18.58
C LYS A 2 -1.46 -25.65 17.42
N GLN A 3 -1.78 -26.02 16.18
CA GLN A 3 -1.25 -25.35 14.98
C GLN A 3 -1.68 -23.87 15.02
N LYS A 4 -0.71 -22.95 14.99
CA LYS A 4 -0.99 -21.55 14.67
C LYS A 4 -1.33 -21.50 13.18
N SER A 5 -2.61 -21.33 12.84
CA SER A 5 -3.00 -21.09 11.46
C SER A 5 -2.57 -19.68 11.10
N PHE A 6 -1.69 -19.52 10.12
CA PHE A 6 -1.38 -18.21 9.57
C PHE A 6 -2.61 -17.72 8.79
N PRO A 7 -3.09 -16.48 9.04
CA PRO A 7 -4.18 -15.93 8.25
C PRO A 7 -3.76 -15.94 6.77
N LYS A 8 -4.66 -16.39 5.89
CA LYS A 8 -4.39 -16.40 4.45
C LYS A 8 -4.07 -14.96 4.00
N PRO A 9 -3.04 -14.76 3.17
CA PRO A 9 -2.75 -13.45 2.61
C PRO A 9 -4.00 -12.98 1.85
N LYS A 10 -4.46 -11.78 2.18
CA LYS A 10 -5.61 -11.19 1.53
C LYS A 10 -5.15 -10.65 0.18
N ASP A 11 -5.83 -11.06 -0.89
CA ASP A 11 -5.64 -10.44 -2.18
C ASP A 11 -6.16 -8.99 -2.14
N ILE A 12 -5.25 -8.05 -2.38
CA ILE A 12 -5.51 -6.61 -2.42
C ILE A 12 -5.26 -6.03 -3.81
N SER A 13 -5.06 -6.87 -4.83
CA SER A 13 -4.72 -6.45 -6.19
C SER A 13 -5.73 -5.45 -6.72
N ASN A 14 -7.03 -5.73 -6.58
CA ASN A 14 -8.11 -4.84 -7.02
C ASN A 14 -8.08 -3.43 -6.40
N ILE A 15 -7.55 -3.30 -5.18
CA ILE A 15 -7.45 -2.01 -4.49
C ILE A 15 -6.21 -1.26 -4.98
N LEU A 16 -5.15 -1.97 -5.36
CA LEU A 16 -3.86 -1.40 -5.73
C LEU A 16 -3.70 -1.11 -7.22
N THR A 17 -4.42 -1.81 -8.10
CA THR A 17 -4.35 -1.63 -9.57
C THR A 17 -4.44 -0.17 -10.01
N PRO A 18 -5.35 0.69 -9.48
CA PRO A 18 -5.45 2.09 -9.91
C PRO A 18 -4.23 2.96 -9.53
N TYR A 19 -3.35 2.43 -8.68
CA TYR A 19 -2.20 3.12 -8.12
C TYR A 19 -0.88 2.62 -8.70
N GLU A 20 -0.90 1.99 -9.87
CA GLU A 20 0.30 1.62 -10.61
C GLU A 20 1.36 2.73 -10.61
N ASN A 21 2.60 2.33 -10.34
CA ASN A 21 3.76 3.21 -10.27
C ASN A 21 3.61 4.39 -9.26
N LYS A 22 2.80 4.25 -8.21
CA LYS A 22 2.64 5.26 -7.15
C LYS A 22 3.00 4.70 -5.77
N TRP A 23 3.34 5.61 -4.87
CA TRP A 23 3.34 5.37 -3.43
C TRP A 23 1.91 5.46 -2.91
N VAL A 24 1.51 4.48 -2.11
CA VAL A 24 0.22 4.44 -1.43
C VAL A 24 0.40 4.34 0.08
N ALA A 25 -0.51 4.98 0.80
CA ALA A 25 -0.69 4.82 2.24
C ALA A 25 -1.90 3.91 2.44
N LEU A 26 -1.64 2.65 2.80
CA LEU A 26 -2.67 1.67 3.08
C LEU A 26 -3.11 1.77 4.53
N SER A 27 -4.41 1.56 4.78
CA SER A 27 -4.90 1.34 6.15
C SER A 27 -4.24 0.11 6.77
N VAL A 28 -4.11 0.09 8.10
CA VAL A 28 -3.50 -1.03 8.84
C VAL A 28 -4.21 -2.37 8.56
N ASP A 29 -5.50 -2.34 8.28
CA ASP A 29 -6.28 -3.53 7.92
C ASP A 29 -6.15 -3.96 6.44
N GLY A 30 -5.39 -3.21 5.64
CA GLY A 30 -5.12 -3.49 4.22
C GLY A 30 -6.36 -3.43 3.33
N LYS A 31 -7.45 -2.79 3.78
CA LYS A 31 -8.72 -2.77 3.04
C LYS A 31 -8.92 -1.54 2.17
N LYS A 32 -8.16 -0.46 2.41
CA LYS A 32 -8.29 0.79 1.66
C LYS A 32 -6.97 1.53 1.54
N VAL A 33 -6.89 2.38 0.52
CA VAL A 33 -5.82 3.36 0.34
C VAL A 33 -6.31 4.69 0.91
N ASN A 34 -5.65 5.19 1.94
CA ASN A 34 -5.95 6.47 2.58
C ASN A 34 -5.43 7.65 1.74
N ALA A 35 -4.27 7.48 1.09
CA ALA A 35 -3.68 8.46 0.20
C ALA A 35 -2.75 7.81 -0.83
N SER A 36 -2.51 8.50 -1.96
CA SER A 36 -1.50 8.09 -2.94
C SER A 36 -0.76 9.29 -3.54
N ALA A 37 0.50 9.09 -3.96
CA ALA A 37 1.30 10.10 -4.64
C ALA A 37 2.41 9.46 -5.49
N LYS A 38 3.04 10.23 -6.38
CA LYS A 38 4.13 9.72 -7.23
C LYS A 38 5.42 9.48 -6.44
N THR A 39 5.67 10.33 -5.43
CA THR A 39 6.86 10.31 -4.58
C THR A 39 6.46 10.16 -3.11
N LEU A 40 7.36 9.62 -2.30
CA LEU A 40 7.14 9.48 -0.85
C LEU A 40 6.88 10.83 -0.16
N GLU A 41 7.67 11.86 -0.49
CA GLU A 41 7.53 13.20 0.08
C GLU A 41 6.13 13.81 -0.14
N GLN A 42 5.59 13.69 -1.36
CA GLN A 42 4.24 14.12 -1.68
C GLN A 42 3.17 13.33 -0.90
N LEU A 43 3.41 12.04 -0.65
CA LEU A 43 2.49 11.20 0.14
C LEU A 43 2.48 11.68 1.60
N GLU A 44 3.64 11.92 2.18
CA GLU A 44 3.78 12.43 3.54
C GLU A 44 3.12 13.80 3.70
N LYS A 45 3.31 14.72 2.75
CA LYS A 45 2.62 16.02 2.75
C LYS A 45 1.09 15.88 2.71
N LYS A 46 0.55 14.86 2.03
CA LYS A 46 -0.89 14.58 2.02
C LYS A 46 -1.38 14.02 3.36
N LEU A 47 -0.62 13.09 3.95
CA LEU A 47 -0.98 12.47 5.23
C LEU A 47 -0.86 13.43 6.41
N ALA A 48 0.14 14.31 6.41
CA ALA A 48 0.29 15.35 7.43
C ALA A 48 -0.95 16.26 7.50
N LYS A 49 -1.56 16.59 6.35
CA LYS A 49 -2.82 17.34 6.29
C LYS A 49 -4.03 16.55 6.79
N ALA A 50 -4.00 15.23 6.64
CA ALA A 50 -5.08 14.33 7.07
C ALA A 50 -4.97 13.89 8.54
N ASN A 51 -3.87 14.22 9.23
CA ASN A 51 -3.52 13.74 10.58
C ASN A 51 -3.60 12.21 10.71
N ASP A 52 -3.34 11.49 9.61
CA ASP A 52 -3.36 10.03 9.58
C ASP A 52 -1.96 9.50 9.90
N LYS A 53 -1.81 8.97 11.11
CA LYS A 53 -0.54 8.45 11.64
C LYS A 53 -0.39 6.94 11.49
N ASN A 54 -1.46 6.24 11.10
CA ASN A 54 -1.52 4.79 11.11
C ASN A 54 -1.78 4.27 9.69
N SER A 55 -0.75 4.38 8.85
CA SER A 55 -0.77 3.89 7.48
C SER A 55 0.51 3.12 7.15
N ILE A 56 0.37 2.08 6.33
CA ILE A 56 1.49 1.28 5.80
C ILE A 56 1.86 1.86 4.45
N TYR A 57 3.11 2.27 4.29
CA TYR A 57 3.59 2.81 3.02
C TYR A 57 3.96 1.66 2.09
N THR A 58 3.40 1.67 0.88
CA THR A 58 3.66 0.65 -0.14
C THR A 58 3.92 1.32 -1.47
N LYS A 59 5.00 0.94 -2.15
CA LYS A 59 5.23 1.33 -3.55
C LYS A 59 4.55 0.27 -4.43
N VAL A 60 3.56 0.70 -5.20
CA VAL A 60 3.00 -0.13 -6.26
C VAL A 60 3.93 -0.03 -7.46
N LEU A 61 4.49 -1.17 -7.86
CA LEU A 61 5.38 -1.23 -9.01
C LEU A 61 4.59 -1.12 -10.31
N PRO A 62 5.21 -0.63 -11.39
CA PRO A 62 4.65 -0.78 -12.73
C PRO A 62 4.42 -2.26 -13.08
N PHE A 63 3.28 -2.56 -13.69
CA PHE A 63 2.90 -3.93 -14.06
C PHE A 63 3.48 -4.36 -15.41
N ASP A 64 3.91 -3.40 -16.22
CA ASP A 64 4.54 -3.60 -17.54
C ASP A 64 6.06 -3.78 -17.46
N GLN A 65 6.65 -3.74 -16.26
CA GLN A 65 8.09 -3.89 -16.06
C GLN A 65 8.45 -5.17 -15.33
N VAL A 66 9.49 -5.83 -15.83
CA VAL A 66 10.12 -6.96 -15.16
C VAL A 66 11.36 -6.46 -14.44
N PHE A 67 11.40 -6.67 -13.12
CA PHE A 67 12.59 -6.42 -12.32
C PHE A 67 13.38 -7.73 -12.22
N ALA A 68 14.56 -7.78 -12.83
CA ALA A 68 15.52 -8.88 -12.70
C ALA A 68 16.68 -8.44 -11.77
N PRO A 69 17.25 -9.34 -10.94
CA PRO A 69 18.32 -9.05 -10.00
C PRO A 69 19.67 -8.76 -10.67
#